data_AF-A0A7S3FHF9-F1
#
_entry.id   AF-A0A7S3FHF9-F1
#
_cell.length_a   1.000
_cell.length_b   1.000
_cell.length_c   1.000
_cell.angle_alpha   90.00
_cell.angle_beta   90.00
_cell.angle_gamma   90.00
#
_symmetry.space_group_name_H-M   'P 1'
#
loop_
_entity.id
_entity.type
_entity.pdbx_description
1 polymer ?
#
loop_
_entity_poly.entity_id
_entity_poly.type
_entity_poly.pdbx_seq_one_letter_code
_entity_poly.pdbx_strand_id
1 'polypeptide(L)'
;GGNSKTFMIAAISPADINYDATLSTLRYAERAKTIRNRAVVNVDPTVSLISQLKAENKRMMHELKLLQHGGGWQEETGLGGASSSIAAMKMLRAALKENEDIIEENSIEQRMSIFESLQS
;
A
#
# COMPACT_ATOMS: atom_id res chain seq x y z
N GLY A 1 19.82 -4.05 -16.51
CA GLY A 1 19.49 -4.17 -15.08
C GLY A 1 18.03 -3.86 -14.86
N GLY A 2 17.43 -4.38 -13.78
CA GLY A 2 15.99 -4.26 -13.48
C GLY A 2 15.69 -3.82 -12.04
N ASN A 3 14.41 -3.92 -11.64
CA ASN A 3 13.94 -3.65 -10.27
C ASN A 3 14.10 -4.89 -9.38
N SER A 4 15.34 -5.21 -9.02
CA SER A 4 15.64 -6.33 -8.11
C SER A 4 17.00 -6.16 -7.45
N LYS A 5 17.13 -6.69 -6.23
CA LYS A 5 18.44 -6.89 -5.58
C LYS A 5 18.98 -8.24 -6.03
N THR A 6 20.01 -8.24 -6.86
CA THR A 6 20.54 -9.46 -7.49
C THR A 6 21.94 -9.76 -6.98
N PHE A 7 22.18 -11.04 -6.69
CA PHE A 7 23.50 -11.59 -6.38
C PHE A 7 23.83 -12.67 -7.40
N MET A 8 25.10 -12.76 -7.76
CA MET A 8 25.62 -13.84 -8.60
C MET A 8 26.73 -14.55 -7.83
N ILE A 9 26.65 -15.88 -7.76
CA ILE A 9 27.69 -16.72 -7.16
C ILE A 9 28.30 -17.55 -8.28
N ALA A 10 29.61 -17.36 -8.50
CA ALA A 10 30.38 -18.16 -9.43
C ALA A 10 31.01 -19.34 -8.67
N ALA A 11 30.46 -20.54 -8.84
CA ALA A 11 31.08 -21.76 -8.33
C ALA A 11 32.13 -22.26 -9.34
N ILE A 12 33.36 -22.47 -8.87
CA ILE A 12 34.50 -22.88 -9.69
C ILE A 12 35.24 -24.06 -9.06
N SER A 13 35.91 -24.85 -9.90
CA SER A 13 36.77 -25.94 -9.46
C SER A 13 38.23 -25.47 -9.41
N PRO A 14 39.00 -25.82 -8.38
CA PRO A 14 40.42 -25.47 -8.31
C PRO A 14 41.32 -26.40 -9.13
N ALA A 15 40.78 -27.44 -9.78
CA ALA A 15 41.59 -28.40 -10.53
C ALA A 15 42.04 -27.85 -11.89
N ASP A 16 43.31 -28.07 -12.24
CA ASP A 16 43.92 -27.56 -13.47
C ASP A 16 43.21 -28.02 -14.74
N ILE A 17 42.66 -29.24 -14.72
CA ILE A 17 41.86 -29.79 -15.83
C ILE A 17 40.64 -28.93 -16.19
N ASN A 18 40.16 -28.10 -15.25
CA ASN A 18 38.99 -27.24 -15.41
C ASN A 18 39.36 -25.77 -15.64
N TYR A 19 40.63 -25.47 -15.96
CA TYR A 19 41.11 -24.10 -16.10
C TYR A 19 40.29 -23.27 -17.09
N ASP A 20 40.05 -23.78 -18.31
CA ASP A 20 39.34 -23.03 -19.36
C ASP A 20 37.88 -22.74 -18.98
N ALA A 21 37.22 -23.70 -18.33
CA ALA A 21 35.86 -23.54 -17.82
C ALA A 21 35.82 -22.53 -16.67
N THR A 22 36.75 -22.63 -15.73
CA THR A 22 36.89 -21.70 -14.61
C THR A 22 37.13 -20.27 -15.09
N LEU A 23 38.04 -20.07 -16.06
CA LEU A 23 38.32 -18.77 -16.65
C LEU A 23 37.10 -18.17 -17.34
N SER A 24 36.34 -18.99 -18.06
CA SER A 24 35.11 -18.56 -18.74
C SER A 24 34.05 -18.10 -17.74
N THR A 25 33.87 -18.84 -16.64
CA THR A 25 32.96 -18.46 -15.54
C THR A 25 33.38 -17.17 -14.86
N LEU A 26 34.67 -16.98 -14.57
CA LEU A 26 35.19 -15.75 -13.97
C LEU A 26 35.01 -14.53 -14.88
N ARG A 27 35.27 -14.68 -16.19
CA ARG A 27 35.02 -13.61 -17.16
C ARG A 27 33.55 -13.25 -17.27
N TYR A 28 32.66 -14.23 -17.15
CA TYR A 28 31.22 -13.96 -17.10
C TYR A 28 30.83 -13.21 -15.83
N ALA A 29 31.34 -13.64 -14.66
CA ALA A 29 31.12 -12.96 -13.39
C ALA A 29 31.62 -11.50 -13.40
N GLU A 30 32.80 -11.24 -13.99
CA GLU A 30 33.33 -9.88 -14.11
C GLU A 30 32.42 -8.99 -14.97
N ARG A 31 31.90 -9.50 -16.09
CA ARG A 31 30.91 -8.76 -16.89
C ARG A 31 29.61 -8.54 -16.11
N ALA A 32 29.11 -9.55 -15.43
CA ALA A 32 27.88 -9.46 -14.65
C ALA A 32 27.97 -8.43 -13.51
N LYS A 33 29.14 -8.28 -12.89
CA LYS A 33 29.41 -7.23 -11.87
C LYS A 33 29.18 -5.82 -12.38
N THR A 34 29.34 -5.57 -13.68
CA THR A 34 29.11 -4.24 -14.28
C THR A 34 27.62 -3.90 -14.44
N ILE A 35 26.72 -4.88 -14.32
CA ILE A 35 25.28 -4.68 -14.47
C ILE A 35 24.74 -3.93 -13.24
N ARG A 36 24.22 -2.72 -13.48
CA ARG A 36 23.57 -1.91 -12.44
C ARG A 36 22.06 -2.19 -12.41
N ASN A 37 21.55 -2.61 -11.26
CA ASN A 37 20.13 -2.70 -10.99
C ASN A 37 19.65 -1.49 -10.18
N ARG A 38 18.37 -1.13 -10.35
CA ARG A 38 17.72 -0.07 -9.58
C ARG A 38 16.53 -0.67 -8.85
N ALA A 39 16.78 -1.19 -7.65
CA ALA A 39 15.74 -1.75 -6.82
C ALA A 39 14.94 -0.63 -6.12
N VAL A 40 13.62 -0.64 -6.29
CA VAL A 40 12.64 0.26 -5.67
C VAL A 40 11.53 -0.61 -5.07
N VAL A 41 11.08 -0.26 -3.86
CA VAL A 41 9.95 -0.94 -3.23
C VAL A 41 8.69 -0.60 -4.03
N ASN A 42 8.01 -1.63 -4.54
CA ASN A 42 6.76 -1.45 -5.25
C ASN A 42 5.66 -1.22 -4.20
N VAL A 43 5.13 0.00 -4.17
CA VAL A 43 3.98 0.36 -3.35
C VAL A 43 2.81 0.52 -4.30
N ASP A 44 1.69 -0.15 -4.01
CA ASP A 44 0.47 0.04 -4.78
C ASP A 44 -0.01 1.49 -4.62
N PRO A 45 -0.13 2.26 -5.71
CA PRO A 45 -0.55 3.65 -5.65
C PRO A 45 -1.93 3.81 -5.02
N THR A 46 -2.83 2.85 -5.21
CA THR A 46 -4.17 2.81 -4.63
C THR A 46 -4.10 2.64 -3.11
N VAL A 47 -3.28 1.70 -2.62
CA VAL A 47 -3.09 1.46 -1.18
C VAL A 47 -2.41 2.65 -0.51
N SER A 48 -1.45 3.29 -1.19
CA SER A 48 -0.79 4.51 -0.70
C SER A 48 -1.79 5.66 -0.58
N LEU A 49 -2.62 5.88 -1.61
CA LEU A 49 -3.63 6.92 -1.63
C LEU A 49 -4.71 6.68 -0.56
N ILE A 50 -5.22 5.45 -0.44
CA ILE A 50 -6.21 5.10 0.61
C ILE A 50 -5.61 5.34 2.00
N SER A 51 -4.35 4.97 2.23
CA SER A 51 -3.67 5.23 3.51
C SER A 51 -3.56 6.72 3.83
N GLN A 52 -3.22 7.55 2.84
CA GLN A 52 -3.17 9.00 3.01
C GLN A 52 -4.54 9.59 3.31
N LEU A 53 -5.57 9.20 2.54
CA LEU A 53 -6.94 9.67 2.73
C LEU A 53 -7.50 9.25 4.10
N LYS A 54 -7.25 8.00 4.54
CA LYS A 54 -7.63 7.53 5.88
C LYS A 54 -6.93 8.31 6.98
N ALA A 55 -5.65 8.64 6.82
CA ALA A 55 -4.90 9.45 7.78
C ALA A 55 -5.44 10.88 7.87
N GLU A 56 -5.77 11.48 6.73
CA GLU A 56 -6.36 12.81 6.67
C GLU A 56 -7.77 12.85 7.28
N ASN A 57 -8.61 11.88 6.95
CA ASN A 57 -9.93 11.72 7.58
C ASN A 57 -9.82 11.60 9.10
N LYS A 58 -8.87 10.79 9.59
CA LYS A 58 -8.64 10.63 11.02
C LYS A 58 -8.18 11.93 11.68
N ARG A 59 -7.33 12.72 11.00
CA ARG A 59 -6.88 14.03 11.47
C ARG A 59 -8.06 15.00 11.60
N MET A 60 -8.88 15.12 10.56
CA MET A 60 -10.05 15.98 10.54
C MET A 60 -11.08 15.56 11.60
N MET A 61 -11.37 14.27 11.73
CA MET A 61 -12.26 13.76 12.77
C MET A 61 -11.73 14.03 14.18
N HIS A 62 -10.42 13.94 14.39
CA HIS A 62 -9.80 14.27 15.67
C HIS A 62 -9.95 15.76 16.00
N GLU A 63 -9.71 16.64 15.03
CA GLU A 63 -9.88 18.09 15.17
C GLU A 63 -11.33 18.47 15.47
N LEU A 64 -12.29 17.90 14.73
CA LEU A 64 -13.72 18.07 15.01
C LEU A 64 -14.10 17.57 16.39
N LYS A 65 -13.56 16.42 16.84
CA LYS A 65 -13.84 15.87 18.16
C LYS A 65 -13.30 16.77 19.28
N LEU A 66 -12.10 17.34 19.10
CA LEU A 66 -11.52 18.32 20.01
C LEU A 66 -12.37 19.59 20.08
N LEU A 67 -12.82 20.12 18.94
CA LEU A 67 -13.71 21.27 18.89
C LEU A 67 -15.05 20.97 19.58
N GLN A 68 -15.59 19.77 19.40
CA GLN A 68 -16.83 19.32 20.03
C GLN A 68 -16.70 19.09 21.54
N HIS A 69 -15.49 18.87 22.06
CA HIS A 69 -15.21 18.76 23.50
C HIS A 69 -14.70 20.08 24.13
N GLY A 70 -14.25 21.05 23.33
CA GLY A 70 -13.75 22.36 23.78
C GLY A 70 -14.76 23.51 23.69
N GLY A 71 -15.86 23.35 22.95
CA GLY A 71 -16.97 24.29 22.91
C GLY A 71 -18.23 23.61 23.43
N GLY A 72 -18.63 23.93 24.67
CA GLY A 72 -19.96 23.61 25.15
C GLY A 72 -20.98 24.12 24.15
N TRP A 73 -21.81 23.21 23.64
CA TRP A 73 -23.11 23.61 23.11
C TRP A 73 -23.93 24.07 24.30
N GLN A 74 -23.78 25.34 24.68
CA GLN A 74 -24.73 26.01 25.55
C GLN A 74 -26.04 26.06 24.77
N GLU A 75 -26.97 25.23 25.22
CA GLU A 75 -28.36 25.23 24.88
C GLU A 75 -28.99 26.53 25.39
N GLU A 76 -28.95 27.59 24.58
CA GLU A 76 -29.78 28.77 24.78
C GLU A 76 -30.80 28.88 23.64
N THR A 77 -32.05 28.58 24.02
CA THR A 77 -33.28 29.27 23.61
C THR A 77 -33.46 29.59 22.12
N GLY A 78 -34.06 28.66 21.36
CA GLY A 78 -34.64 29.01 20.07
C GLY A 78 -35.18 27.83 19.27
N LEU A 79 -36.49 27.80 19.07
CA LEU A 79 -37.24 26.83 18.26
C LEU A 79 -36.61 26.56 16.86
N GLY A 80 -36.46 25.28 16.47
CA GLY A 80 -36.75 24.87 15.06
C GLY A 80 -35.74 24.05 14.24
N GLY A 81 -34.49 23.79 14.65
CA GLY A 81 -33.44 23.34 13.69
C GLY A 81 -32.85 21.91 13.80
N ALA A 82 -33.07 21.19 14.91
CA ALA A 82 -32.25 20.02 15.27
C ALA A 82 -32.48 18.72 14.46
N SER A 83 -33.60 18.63 13.72
CA SER A 83 -33.95 17.37 13.03
C SER A 83 -33.13 17.13 11.74
N SER A 84 -32.68 18.21 11.08
CA SER A 84 -31.94 18.10 9.80
C SER A 84 -30.48 17.66 9.98
N SER A 85 -29.84 18.05 11.08
CA SER A 85 -28.42 17.75 11.36
C SER A 85 -28.21 16.30 11.81
N ILE A 86 -29.16 15.71 12.54
CA ILE A 86 -29.13 14.29 12.91
C ILE A 86 -29.35 13.40 11.68
N ALA A 87 -30.27 13.79 10.79
CA ALA A 87 -30.51 13.08 9.53
C ALA A 87 -29.26 13.10 8.63
N ALA A 88 -28.62 14.26 8.48
CA ALA A 88 -27.38 14.40 7.72
C ALA A 88 -26.23 13.54 8.30
N MET A 89 -26.08 13.51 9.63
CA MET A 89 -25.06 12.66 10.29
C MET A 89 -25.34 11.16 10.15
N LYS A 90 -26.60 10.74 10.13
CA LYS A 90 -26.98 9.33 9.92
C LYS A 90 -26.68 8.88 8.49
N MET A 91 -26.97 9.74 7.51
CA MET A 91 -26.63 9.48 6.10
C MET A 91 -25.12 9.42 5.88
N LEU A 92 -24.34 10.33 6.47
CA LEU A 92 -22.89 10.32 6.36
C LEU A 92 -22.28 9.04 6.95
N ARG A 93 -22.79 8.56 8.09
CA ARG A 93 -22.36 7.27 8.68
C ARG A 93 -22.70 6.08 7.77
N ALA A 94 -23.88 6.08 7.15
CA ALA A 94 -24.27 5.02 6.23
C ALA A 94 -23.36 4.98 4.99
N ALA A 95 -23.07 6.14 4.39
CA ALA A 95 -22.17 6.25 3.24
C ALA A 95 -20.72 5.85 3.57
N LEU A 96 -20.24 6.16 4.77
CA LEU A 96 -18.92 5.72 5.22
C LEU A 96 -18.84 4.20 5.39
N LYS A 97 -19.91 3.59 5.92
CA LYS A 97 -19.99 2.13 6.08
C LYS A 97 -20.07 1.42 4.71
N GLU A 98 -20.89 1.93 3.80
CA GLU A 98 -21.00 1.40 2.44
C GLU A 98 -19.66 1.47 1.69
N ASN A 99 -18.91 2.56 1.84
CA ASN A 99 -17.57 2.66 1.28
C ASN A 99 -16.57 1.67 1.92
N GLU A 100 -16.68 1.39 3.22
CA GLU A 100 -15.86 0.34 3.87
C GLU A 100 -16.18 -1.04 3.30
N ASP A 101 -17.46 -1.36 3.14
CA ASP A 101 -17.93 -2.64 2.58
C ASP A 101 -17.44 -2.82 1.12
N ILE A 102 -17.53 -1.77 0.28
CA ILE A 102 -17.03 -1.78 -1.10
C ILE A 102 -15.51 -1.99 -1.16
N ILE A 103 -14.75 -1.39 -0.23
CA ILE A 103 -13.29 -1.56 -0.18
C ILE A 103 -12.92 -2.99 0.18
N GLU A 104 -13.65 -3.63 1.11
CA GLU A 104 -13.44 -5.04 1.45
C GLU A 104 -13.78 -5.96 0.29
N GLU A 105 -14.91 -5.74 -0.38
CA GLU A 105 -15.34 -6.53 -1.54
C GLU A 105 -14.33 -6.46 -2.69
N ASN A 106 -13.89 -5.25 -3.05
CA ASN A 106 -12.89 -5.03 -4.10
C ASN A 106 -11.52 -5.65 -3.73
N SER A 107 -11.14 -5.63 -2.45
CA SER A 107 -9.96 -6.34 -1.95
C SER A 107 -10.08 -7.87 -2.10
N ILE A 108 -11.27 -8.44 -1.90
CA ILE A 108 -11.53 -9.87 -2.07
C ILE A 108 -11.46 -10.25 -3.56
N GLU A 109 -12.08 -9.46 -4.44
CA GLU A 109 -12.04 -9.69 -5.89
C GLU A 109 -10.62 -9.68 -6.44
N GLN A 110 -9.78 -8.72 -6.01
CA GLN A 110 -8.38 -8.69 -6.41
C GLN A 110 -7.61 -9.94 -5.96
N ARG A 111 -7.85 -10.43 -4.73
CA ARG A 111 -7.21 -11.67 -4.24
C ARG A 111 -7.66 -12.90 -5.02
N MET A 112 -8.94 -12.98 -5.39
CA MET A 112 -9.49 -14.06 -6.19
C MET A 112 -8.91 -14.07 -7.61
N SER A 113 -8.84 -12.91 -8.27
CA SER A 113 -8.26 -12.78 -9.60
C SER A 113 -6.78 -13.19 -9.65
N ILE A 114 -6.01 -12.82 -8.63
CA ILE A 114 -4.60 -13.24 -8.49
C ILE A 114 -4.51 -14.77 -8.31
N PHE A 115 -5.39 -15.36 -7.51
CA PHE A 115 -5.39 -16.80 -7.27
C PHE A 115 -5.71 -17.59 -8.53
N GLU A 116 -6.72 -17.18 -9.31
CA GLU A 116 -7.07 -17.80 -10.59
C GLU A 116 -5.91 -17.75 -11.60
N SER A 117 -5.20 -16.61 -11.64
CA SER A 117 -4.04 -16.43 -12.52
C SER A 117 -2.83 -17.29 -12.14
N LEU A 118 -2.78 -17.81 -10.92
CA LEU A 118 -1.71 -18.71 -10.44
C LEU A 118 -2.03 -20.20 -10.68
N GLN A 119 -3.28 -20.54 -10.99
CA GLN A 119 -3.70 -21.92 -11.28
C GLN A 119 -3.72 -22.28 -12.77
N SER A 120 -3.54 -21.29 -13.66
CA SER A 120 -3.35 -21.48 -15.12
C SER A 120 -1.88 -21.59 -15.50
#